data_AF-A0A9D3UEN5-F1
#
_entry.id   AF-A0A9D3UEN5-F1
#
_cell.length_a   1.000
_cell.length_b   1.000
_cell.length_c   1.000
_cell.angle_alpha   90.00
_cell.angle_beta   90.00
_cell.angle_gamma   90.00
#
_symmetry.space_group_name_H-M   'P 1'
#
loop_
_entity.id
_entity.type
_entity.pdbx_description
1 polymer ?
#
loop_
_entity_poly.entity_id
_entity_poly.type
_entity_poly.pdbx_seq_one_letter_code
_entity_poly.pdbx_strand_id
1 'polypeptide(L)'
;MKSRKVVKKCHFGDSFISHFHHRYIRKYCMNNSDLGGWTQVVVEKPFGKDLDSAELLSSQIGELFDEPRIYCIDHYLGKELVQNLLVLRFANRFFLPLWNRDNIDNVQIVFREDF
;
A
#
# COMPACT_ATOMS: atom_id res chain seq x y z
N MET A 1 22.37 0.40 -19.32
CA MET A 1 21.76 -0.94 -19.17
C MET A 1 20.44 -0.75 -18.41
N LYS A 2 19.27 -0.78 -19.09
CA LYS A 2 17.97 -0.52 -18.44
C LYS A 2 17.49 -1.81 -17.75
N SER A 3 17.63 -1.90 -16.42
CA SER A 3 16.98 -2.95 -15.63
C SER A 3 15.46 -2.87 -15.86
N ARG A 4 14.85 -3.94 -16.38
CA ARG A 4 13.41 -3.99 -16.61
C ARG A 4 12.70 -4.07 -15.26
N LYS A 5 11.88 -3.07 -14.96
CA LYS A 5 10.97 -3.07 -13.80
C LYS A 5 9.75 -3.92 -14.15
N VAL A 6 9.46 -4.95 -13.36
CA VAL A 6 8.26 -5.78 -13.55
C VAL A 6 7.32 -5.51 -12.38
N VAL A 7 6.23 -4.81 -12.66
CA VAL A 7 5.14 -4.57 -11.70
C VAL A 7 4.08 -5.63 -11.92
N LYS A 8 3.74 -6.38 -10.88
CA LYS A 8 2.67 -7.40 -10.94
C LYS A 8 1.54 -6.97 -10.02
N LYS A 9 0.38 -6.70 -10.63
CA LYS A 9 -0.87 -6.45 -9.92
C LYS A 9 -1.48 -7.78 -9.52
N CYS A 10 -1.66 -8.00 -8.23
CA CYS A 10 -2.26 -9.22 -7.71
C CYS A 10 -3.56 -8.86 -7.00
N HIS A 11 -4.68 -9.39 -7.50
CA HIS A 11 -5.95 -9.32 -6.79
C HIS A 11 -6.03 -10.52 -5.88
N PHE A 12 -5.99 -10.26 -4.58
CA PHE A 12 -6.10 -11.27 -3.54
C PHE A 12 -7.56 -11.28 -3.08
N GLY A 13 -8.33 -12.29 -3.51
CA GLY A 13 -9.66 -12.53 -2.95
C GLY A 13 -9.55 -13.16 -1.56
N ASP A 14 -10.63 -13.13 -0.78
CA ASP A 14 -10.71 -13.68 0.59
C ASP A 14 -10.24 -15.15 0.71
N SER A 15 -10.17 -15.89 -0.40
CA SER A 15 -9.70 -17.29 -0.47
C SER A 15 -8.17 -17.45 -0.55
N PHE A 16 -7.40 -16.39 -0.30
CA PHE A 16 -5.94 -16.40 -0.47
C PHE A 16 -5.17 -17.25 0.57
N ILE A 17 -5.87 -17.71 1.62
CA ILE A 17 -5.32 -18.44 2.77
C ILE A 17 -5.07 -19.93 2.43
N SER A 18 -4.45 -20.24 1.29
CA SER A 18 -4.03 -21.63 0.99
C SER A 18 -2.56 -21.73 0.63
N HIS A 19 -1.90 -22.68 1.29
CA HIS A 19 -0.51 -23.09 1.12
C HIS A 19 -0.13 -23.39 -0.35
N PHE A 20 -1.13 -23.63 -1.22
CA PHE A 20 -0.94 -23.91 -2.64
C PHE A 20 -0.48 -22.68 -3.45
N HIS A 21 -0.81 -21.46 -3.03
CA HIS A 21 -0.48 -20.25 -3.80
C HIS A 21 0.98 -19.80 -3.68
N HIS A 22 1.66 -20.05 -2.54
CA HIS A 22 3.08 -19.68 -2.33
C HIS A 22 3.97 -20.26 -3.43
N ARG A 23 3.70 -21.50 -3.84
CA ARG A 23 4.48 -22.21 -4.86
C ARG A 23 4.23 -21.66 -6.27
N TYR A 24 3.00 -21.19 -6.55
CA TYR A 24 2.66 -20.59 -7.84
C TYR A 24 3.21 -19.17 -7.97
N ILE A 25 3.12 -18.34 -6.92
CA ILE A 25 3.63 -16.96 -6.95
C ILE A 25 5.14 -16.95 -7.13
N ARG A 26 5.87 -17.78 -6.37
CA ARG A 26 7.33 -17.88 -6.53
C ARG A 26 7.75 -18.39 -7.92
N LYS A 27 6.95 -19.29 -8.52
CA LYS A 27 7.27 -19.88 -9.83
C LYS A 27 6.90 -18.99 -11.01
N TYR A 28 5.79 -18.24 -10.95
CA TYR A 28 5.23 -17.51 -12.09
C TYR A 28 5.29 -15.98 -11.94
N CYS A 29 5.40 -15.46 -10.72
CA CYS A 29 5.36 -14.02 -10.45
C CYS A 29 6.74 -13.44 -10.13
N MET A 30 7.71 -14.26 -9.72
CA MET A 30 9.09 -13.79 -9.51
C MET A 30 9.89 -13.78 -10.81
N ASN A 31 10.62 -12.68 -11.01
CA ASN A 31 11.50 -12.55 -12.15
C ASN A 31 12.76 -13.42 -11.95
N ASN A 32 12.83 -14.57 -12.61
CA ASN A 32 14.00 -15.45 -12.62
C ASN A 32 15.01 -15.09 -13.72
N SER A 33 14.92 -13.90 -14.32
CA SER A 33 15.89 -13.50 -15.35
C SER A 33 17.25 -13.19 -14.72
N ASP A 34 18.32 -13.79 -15.28
CA ASP A 34 19.74 -13.60 -14.92
C ASP A 34 20.24 -12.14 -15.04
N LEU A 35 19.37 -11.22 -15.46
CA LEU A 35 19.62 -9.80 -15.69
C LEU A 35 19.21 -8.89 -14.51
N GLY A 36 18.87 -9.45 -13.34
CA GLY A 36 18.71 -8.68 -12.10
C GLY A 36 17.52 -7.73 -12.05
N GLY A 37 16.35 -8.18 -12.53
CA GLY A 37 15.12 -7.37 -12.46
C GLY A 37 14.35 -7.55 -11.14
N TRP A 38 13.94 -6.45 -10.51
CA TRP A 38 13.17 -6.46 -9.27
C TRP A 38 11.67 -6.62 -9.55
N THR A 39 11.00 -7.45 -8.75
CA THR A 39 9.54 -7.65 -8.80
C THR A 39 8.91 -6.86 -7.67
N GLN A 40 7.90 -6.05 -7.99
CA GLN A 40 7.07 -5.34 -7.00
C GLN A 40 5.65 -5.89 -7.07
N VAL A 41 5.08 -6.16 -5.91
CA VAL A 41 3.71 -6.66 -5.77
C VAL A 41 2.79 -5.52 -5.35
N VAL A 42 1.65 -5.45 -6.00
CA VAL A 42 0.62 -4.46 -5.71
C VAL A 42 -0.59 -5.20 -5.17
N VAL A 43 -0.97 -4.87 -3.93
CA VAL A 43 -2.07 -5.47 -3.15
C VAL A 43 -3.24 -4.49 -3.18
N GLU A 44 -4.44 -4.96 -3.54
CA GLU A 44 -5.66 -4.17 -3.45
C GLU A 44 -6.53 -4.61 -2.27
N LYS A 45 -7.35 -3.68 -1.75
CA LYS A 45 -8.33 -3.94 -0.70
C LYS A 45 -9.31 -5.07 -1.09
N PRO A 46 -9.83 -5.85 -0.12
CA PRO A 46 -9.68 -5.71 1.33
C PRO A 46 -8.38 -6.31 1.90
N PHE A 47 -7.75 -5.64 2.87
CA PHE A 47 -6.55 -6.11 3.57
C PHE A 47 -6.87 -7.02 4.78
N GLY A 48 -7.86 -7.90 4.63
CA GLY A 48 -8.49 -8.59 5.75
C GLY A 48 -9.80 -7.92 6.20
N LYS A 49 -10.57 -8.62 7.02
CA LYS A 49 -11.88 -8.18 7.55
C LYS A 49 -11.81 -7.81 9.03
N ASP A 50 -10.79 -8.28 9.73
CA ASP A 50 -10.50 -8.08 11.14
C ASP A 50 -8.98 -8.06 11.36
N LEU A 51 -8.53 -7.75 12.58
CA LEU A 51 -7.11 -7.68 12.91
C LEU A 51 -6.40 -9.01 12.63
N ASP A 52 -6.98 -10.13 13.07
CA ASP A 52 -6.37 -11.46 12.95
C ASP A 52 -6.18 -11.87 11.47
N SER A 53 -7.16 -11.59 10.61
CA SER A 53 -7.07 -11.85 9.17
C SER A 53 -6.08 -10.91 8.47
N ALA A 54 -5.97 -9.66 8.91
CA ALA A 54 -4.99 -8.72 8.38
C ALA A 54 -3.56 -9.11 8.76
N GLU A 55 -3.32 -9.51 10.01
CA GLU A 55 -2.01 -9.99 10.48
C GLU A 55 -1.60 -11.30 9.78
N LEU A 56 -2.54 -12.22 9.58
CA LEU A 56 -2.31 -13.44 8.83
C LEU A 56 -1.92 -13.14 7.37
N LEU A 57 -2.66 -12.24 6.71
CA LEU A 57 -2.35 -11.82 5.34
C LEU A 57 -0.98 -11.14 5.25
N SER A 58 -0.68 -10.23 6.17
CA SER A 58 0.61 -9.54 6.23
C SER A 58 1.77 -10.52 6.41
N SER A 59 1.63 -11.47 7.34
CA SER A 59 2.65 -12.50 7.60
C SER A 59 2.91 -13.37 6.35
N GLN A 60 1.84 -13.82 5.68
CA GLN A 60 1.96 -14.64 4.47
C GLN A 60 2.59 -13.90 3.28
N ILE A 61 2.28 -12.61 3.11
CA ILE A 61 2.91 -11.79 2.06
C ILE A 61 4.37 -11.52 2.42
N GLY A 62 4.69 -11.26 3.69
CA GLY A 62 6.06 -11.06 4.19
C GLY A 62 6.95 -12.30 4.02
N GLU A 63 6.38 -13.52 4.03
CA GLU A 63 7.11 -14.74 3.68
C GLU A 63 7.49 -14.81 2.18
N LEU A 64 6.77 -14.11 1.31
CA LEU A 64 6.93 -14.16 -0.14
C LEU A 64 7.72 -12.98 -0.70
N PHE A 65 7.60 -11.79 -0.10
CA PHE A 65 8.20 -10.55 -0.61
C PHE A 65 8.79 -9.72 0.53
N ASP A 66 9.93 -9.08 0.28
CA ASP A 66 10.46 -8.06 1.17
C ASP A 66 9.52 -6.85 1.23
N GLU A 67 9.29 -6.29 2.42
CA GLU A 67 8.41 -5.12 2.66
C GLU A 67 8.55 -3.97 1.64
N PRO A 68 9.76 -3.54 1.23
CA PRO A 68 9.92 -2.44 0.27
C PRO A 68 9.36 -2.73 -1.14
N ARG A 69 9.01 -4.00 -1.41
CA ARG A 69 8.46 -4.45 -2.69
C ARG A 69 6.95 -4.59 -2.65
N ILE A 70 6.33 -4.39 -1.50
CA ILE A 70 4.88 -4.51 -1.28
C ILE A 70 4.26 -3.11 -1.37
N TYR A 71 3.31 -2.94 -2.27
CA TYR A 71 2.56 -1.70 -2.45
C TYR A 71 1.07 -1.96 -2.19
N CYS A 72 0.58 -1.51 -1.05
CA CYS A 72 -0.84 -1.54 -0.73
C CYS A 72 -1.52 -0.32 -1.36
N ILE A 73 -2.44 -0.55 -2.30
CA ILE A 73 -3.17 0.55 -2.93
C ILE A 73 -4.27 1.03 -2.01
N ASP A 74 -4.15 2.28 -1.57
CA ASP A 74 -5.29 3.10 -1.16
C ASP A 74 -5.51 4.21 -2.19
N HIS A 75 -6.58 4.09 -2.97
CA HIS A 75 -6.97 5.08 -3.97
C HIS A 75 -7.23 6.48 -3.39
N TYR A 76 -7.54 6.63 -2.10
CA TYR A 76 -7.67 7.96 -1.48
C TYR A 76 -6.33 8.68 -1.37
N LEU A 77 -5.23 7.96 -1.14
CA LEU A 77 -3.88 8.55 -1.09
C LEU A 77 -3.41 9.09 -2.46
N GLY A 78 -4.03 8.62 -3.54
CA GLY A 78 -3.79 9.12 -4.90
C GLY A 78 -4.59 10.38 -5.26
N LYS A 79 -5.53 10.83 -4.43
CA LYS A 79 -6.33 12.02 -4.73
C LYS A 79 -5.51 13.29 -4.49
N GLU A 80 -5.61 14.25 -5.41
CA GLU A 80 -4.80 15.49 -5.37
C GLU A 80 -4.95 16.26 -4.06
N LEU A 81 -6.16 16.33 -3.50
CA LEU A 81 -6.41 17.01 -2.23
C LEU A 81 -5.66 16.37 -1.06
N VAL A 82 -5.52 15.04 -1.06
CA VAL A 82 -4.81 14.31 0.01
C VAL A 82 -3.31 14.53 -0.11
N GLN A 83 -2.77 14.56 -1.33
CA GLN A 83 -1.36 14.87 -1.56
C GLN A 83 -1.03 16.33 -1.22
N ASN A 84 -1.93 17.25 -1.54
CA ASN A 84 -1.77 18.67 -1.23
C ASN A 84 -1.76 18.95 0.28
N LEU A 85 -2.36 18.08 1.12
CA LEU A 85 -2.30 18.23 2.58
C LEU A 85 -0.86 18.24 3.11
N LEU A 86 0.02 17.40 2.55
CA LEU A 86 1.44 17.36 2.93
C LEU A 86 2.15 18.65 2.54
N VAL A 87 1.89 19.16 1.35
CA VAL A 87 2.45 20.43 0.86
C VAL A 87 1.96 21.60 1.72
N LEU A 88 0.66 21.66 2.00
CA LEU A 88 0.06 22.68 2.85
C LEU A 88 0.70 22.71 4.25
N ARG A 89 0.87 21.53 4.87
CA ARG A 89 1.42 21.39 6.22
C ARG A 89 2.91 21.71 6.32
N PHE A 90 3.72 21.28 5.36
CA PHE A 90 5.19 21.32 5.50
C PHE A 90 5.89 22.34 4.62
N ALA A 91 5.32 22.74 3.48
CA ALA A 91 5.95 23.72 2.59
C ALA A 91 5.69 25.18 3.01
N ASN A 92 4.73 25.41 3.91
CA ASN A 92 4.33 26.75 4.32
C ASN A 92 4.79 27.07 5.75
N ARG A 93 5.73 28.01 5.87
CA ARG A 93 6.22 28.51 7.17
C ARG A 93 5.12 29.12 8.04
N PHE A 94 4.03 29.61 7.44
CA PHE A 94 2.88 30.14 8.17
C PHE A 94 2.03 29.06 8.85
N PHE A 95 1.85 27.89 8.22
CA PHE A 95 1.01 26.82 8.77
C PHE A 95 1.76 25.96 9.79
N LEU A 96 3.08 25.83 9.67
CA LEU A 96 3.92 25.06 10.59
C LEU A 96 3.71 25.38 12.09
N PRO A 97 3.74 26.66 12.55
CA PRO A 97 3.54 26.97 13.97
C PRO A 97 2.07 26.86 14.40
N LEU A 98 1.10 26.84 13.48
CA LEU A 98 -0.32 26.72 13.79
C LEU A 98 -0.80 25.27 13.86
N TRP A 99 -0.02 24.32 13.32
CA TRP A 99 -0.41 22.91 13.26
C TRP A 99 -0.06 22.15 14.54
N ASN A 100 -0.68 22.54 15.66
CA ASN A 100 -0.47 21.91 16.98
C ASN A 100 -1.74 21.99 17.88
N ARG A 101 -1.69 21.33 19.04
CA ARG A 101 -2.81 21.26 20.01
C ARG A 101 -3.16 22.58 20.68
N ASP A 102 -2.27 23.56 20.67
CA ASP A 102 -2.47 24.87 21.30
C ASP A 102 -3.19 25.84 20.35
N ASN A 103 -3.22 25.52 19.05
CA ASN A 103 -3.84 26.34 18.01
C ASN A 103 -4.99 25.66 17.26
N ILE A 104 -5.12 24.33 17.34
CA ILE A 104 -6.20 23.56 16.71
C ILE A 104 -7.16 23.06 17.79
N ASP A 105 -8.41 23.49 17.71
CA ASP A 105 -9.48 23.03 18.59
C ASP A 105 -10.00 21.63 18.21
N ASN A 106 -10.24 21.37 16.91
CA ASN A 106 -10.71 20.07 16.44
C ASN A 106 -10.26 19.78 14.98
N VAL A 107 -10.19 18.49 14.64
CA VAL A 107 -9.94 17.99 13.28
C VAL A 107 -11.10 17.09 12.87
N GLN A 108 -11.82 17.48 11.82
CA GLN A 108 -12.96 16.72 11.30
C GLN A 108 -12.60 16.08 9.95
N ILE A 109 -12.78 14.76 9.85
CA ILE A 109 -12.62 14.00 8.61
C ILE A 109 -14.00 13.50 8.22
N VAL A 110 -14.59 14.12 7.20
CA VAL A 110 -15.94 13.80 6.73
C VAL A 110 -15.85 13.08 5.40
N PHE A 111 -16.50 11.93 5.33
CA PHE A 111 -16.69 11.19 4.09
C PHE A 111 -18.19 11.10 3.81
N ARG A 112 -18.61 11.57 2.63
CA ARG A 112 -20.00 11.48 2.16
C ARG A 112 -19.99 10.88 0.77
N GLU A 113 -20.85 9.88 0.57
CA GLU A 113 -21.17 9.32 -0.74
C GLU A 113 -22.63 9.66 -1.02
N ASP A 114 -22.88 10.25 -2.18
CA ASP A 114 -24.23 10.40 -2.71
C ASP A 114 -24.58 9.06 -3.40
N PHE A 115 -25.54 8.33 -2.83
CA PHE A 115 -26.04 7.06 -3.36
C PHE A 115 -27.15 7.27 -4.40
#